data_AF-A0A8B0SMV7-F1
#
_entry.id   AF-A0A8B0SMV7-F1
#
_cell.length_a   1.000
_cell.length_b   1.000
_cell.length_c   1.000
_cell.angle_alpha   90.00
_cell.angle_beta   90.00
_cell.angle_gamma   90.00
#
_symmetry.space_group_name_H-M   'P 1'
#
loop_
_entity.id
_entity.type
_entity.pdbx_description
1 polymer ?
#
loop_
_entity_poly.entity_id
_entity_poly.type
_entity_poly.pdbx_seq_one_letter_code
_entity_poly.pdbx_strand_id
1 'polypeptide(L)'
;MTSTKTLRFIDLFAGMGGFRLGFENACKVLNIGSECVFTSEIKPHAITVYTDNFPDSLIHGDITQIPAADIPDFDVMLAGFPCQAFSCAGKRYGFADTRGTLFFEVERILEAKRPAAFILENVEGLVGHDKENNTDAIGRTLSVILEKLQLLDYHVTWQVLDAKHFGLAQTRKRIFIVGTKTQVVNLTEFPQKRVTLNDVLETDKPCMDTKLTKLLLSHFKLNELHGKSIKDKRGGKENIHSWDIGLKGEVSAEQKELLNLILLYRRNKKWAEAKGITWMDGMPLTAAEIRTFYQHSHLQTLLNDLVQKNYGSLGIPVEATRCSVSLMLVASLKMPDPPECVGRNASHPTTHSSGA
;
A
#
# COMPACT_ATOMS: atom_id res chain seq x y z
N MET A 1 -30.21 -34.06 -0.86
CA MET A 1 -29.39 -32.85 -0.70
C MET A 1 -27.95 -33.31 -0.62
N THR A 2 -27.18 -33.19 -1.69
CA THR A 2 -25.74 -33.47 -1.66
C THR A 2 -25.09 -32.39 -0.80
N SER A 3 -24.55 -32.76 0.36
CA SER A 3 -23.77 -31.89 1.24
C SER A 3 -22.66 -31.24 0.40
N THR A 4 -22.78 -29.96 0.08
CA THR A 4 -21.68 -29.21 -0.53
C THR A 4 -20.54 -29.18 0.49
N LYS A 5 -19.35 -29.64 0.09
CA LYS A 5 -18.18 -29.58 0.96
C LYS A 5 -17.89 -28.11 1.26
N THR A 6 -17.91 -27.73 2.53
CA THR A 6 -17.55 -26.38 2.98
C THR A 6 -16.07 -26.36 3.37
N LEU A 7 -15.30 -25.46 2.76
CA LEU A 7 -13.92 -25.20 3.13
C LEU A 7 -13.88 -24.17 4.25
N ARG A 8 -13.26 -24.53 5.37
CA ARG A 8 -12.98 -23.63 6.47
C ARG A 8 -11.63 -22.97 6.22
N PHE A 9 -11.54 -21.66 6.32
CA PHE A 9 -10.30 -20.94 6.10
C PHE A 9 -10.05 -19.86 7.15
N ILE A 10 -8.80 -19.45 7.27
CA ILE A 10 -8.39 -18.33 8.12
C ILE A 10 -7.78 -17.21 7.29
N ASP A 11 -7.99 -15.97 7.71
CA ASP A 11 -7.47 -14.77 7.04
C ASP A 11 -6.53 -14.01 8.00
N LEU A 12 -5.22 -14.21 7.81
CA LEU A 12 -4.18 -13.57 8.61
C LEU A 12 -3.65 -12.32 7.90
N PHE A 13 -3.38 -11.27 8.67
CA PHE A 13 -2.99 -9.96 8.14
C PHE A 13 -4.06 -9.42 7.17
N ALA A 14 -5.31 -9.54 7.60
CA ALA A 14 -6.49 -9.47 6.73
C ALA A 14 -6.64 -8.12 6.00
N GLY A 15 -6.12 -7.04 6.59
CA GLY A 15 -6.30 -5.69 6.07
C GLY A 15 -7.80 -5.38 5.92
N MET A 16 -8.21 -5.07 4.70
CA MET A 16 -9.62 -4.80 4.36
C MET A 16 -10.35 -6.05 3.82
N GLY A 17 -9.78 -7.25 3.94
CA GLY A 17 -10.40 -8.52 3.53
C GLY A 17 -10.32 -8.83 2.04
N GLY A 18 -9.37 -8.23 1.31
CA GLY A 18 -9.19 -8.48 -0.12
C GLY A 18 -8.84 -9.95 -0.43
N PHE A 19 -8.08 -10.61 0.46
CA PHE A 19 -7.71 -12.02 0.27
C PHE A 19 -8.91 -12.95 0.44
N ARG A 20 -9.67 -12.73 1.52
CA ARG A 20 -10.96 -13.37 1.77
C ARG A 20 -11.93 -13.23 0.60
N LEU A 21 -12.16 -12.01 0.10
CA LEU A 21 -13.07 -11.79 -1.03
C LEU A 21 -12.64 -12.58 -2.27
N GLY A 22 -11.33 -12.61 -2.57
CA GLY A 22 -10.82 -13.40 -3.68
C GLY A 22 -11.09 -14.90 -3.51
N PHE A 23 -10.85 -15.43 -2.30
CA PHE A 23 -11.04 -16.84 -1.98
C PHE A 23 -12.52 -17.27 -1.98
N GLU A 24 -13.41 -16.49 -1.33
CA GLU A 24 -14.85 -16.75 -1.30
C GLU A 24 -15.45 -16.67 -2.71
N ASN A 25 -15.02 -15.71 -3.54
CA ASN A 25 -15.45 -15.62 -4.93
C ASN A 25 -15.02 -16.84 -5.74
N ALA A 26 -13.78 -17.33 -5.54
CA ALA A 26 -13.31 -18.55 -6.20
C ALA A 26 -14.15 -19.78 -5.77
N CYS A 27 -14.41 -19.93 -4.46
CA CYS A 27 -15.27 -21.00 -3.94
C CYS A 27 -16.67 -20.94 -4.55
N LYS A 28 -17.27 -19.74 -4.62
CA LYS A 28 -18.57 -19.52 -5.26
C LYS A 28 -18.60 -19.93 -6.73
N VAL A 29 -17.58 -19.54 -7.51
CA VAL A 29 -17.46 -19.94 -8.94
C VAL A 29 -17.35 -21.45 -9.08
N LEU A 30 -16.68 -22.12 -8.14
CA LEU A 30 -16.50 -23.57 -8.13
C LEU A 30 -17.65 -24.33 -7.46
N ASN A 31 -18.69 -23.64 -6.99
CA ASN A 31 -19.81 -24.22 -6.22
C ASN A 31 -19.36 -25.00 -4.97
N ILE A 32 -18.36 -24.45 -4.28
CA ILE A 32 -17.81 -24.94 -3.01
C ILE A 32 -18.26 -23.98 -1.89
N GLY A 33 -18.72 -24.52 -0.76
CA GLY A 33 -19.02 -23.68 0.41
C GLY A 33 -17.73 -23.14 1.02
N SER A 34 -17.76 -21.93 1.60
CA SER A 34 -16.60 -21.35 2.26
C SER A 34 -16.99 -20.68 3.57
N GLU A 35 -16.20 -20.88 4.62
CA GLU A 35 -16.41 -20.31 5.96
C GLU A 35 -15.10 -19.73 6.48
N CYS A 36 -15.06 -18.41 6.74
CA CYS A 36 -13.94 -17.78 7.42
C CYS A 36 -14.07 -18.02 8.93
N VAL A 37 -13.23 -18.87 9.50
CA VAL A 37 -13.35 -19.30 10.91
C VAL A 37 -12.43 -18.51 11.85
N PHE A 38 -11.50 -17.74 11.31
CA PHE A 38 -10.59 -16.90 12.08
C PHE A 38 -10.05 -15.74 11.24
N THR A 39 -10.00 -14.55 11.81
CA THR A 39 -9.43 -13.35 11.17
C THR A 39 -8.50 -12.63 12.14
N SER A 40 -7.30 -12.25 11.70
CA SER A 40 -6.36 -11.44 12.46
C SER A 40 -5.96 -10.16 11.70
N GLU A 41 -6.15 -9.02 12.36
CA GLU A 41 -5.76 -7.69 11.91
C GLU A 41 -5.60 -6.77 13.13
N ILE A 42 -4.61 -5.88 13.12
CA ILE A 42 -4.27 -4.99 14.24
C ILE A 42 -4.51 -3.51 13.96
N LYS A 43 -4.64 -3.13 12.69
CA LYS A 43 -4.76 -1.73 12.27
C LYS A 43 -6.20 -1.26 12.45
N PRO A 44 -6.48 -0.28 13.35
CA PRO A 44 -7.84 0.13 13.66
C PRO A 44 -8.68 0.48 12.42
N HIS A 45 -8.11 1.24 11.47
CA HIS A 45 -8.81 1.58 10.23
C HIS A 45 -9.12 0.37 9.33
N ALA A 46 -8.24 -0.63 9.31
CA ALA A 46 -8.48 -1.86 8.56
C ALA A 46 -9.58 -2.69 9.22
N ILE A 47 -9.57 -2.78 10.55
CA ILE A 47 -10.60 -3.44 11.36
C ILE A 47 -11.97 -2.79 11.11
N THR A 48 -12.07 -1.45 11.09
CA THR A 48 -13.32 -0.75 10.79
C THR A 48 -13.86 -1.17 9.43
N VAL A 49 -13.06 -1.04 8.36
CA VAL A 49 -13.50 -1.40 7.00
C VAL A 49 -13.84 -2.89 6.89
N TYR A 50 -13.06 -3.76 7.53
CA TYR A 50 -13.33 -5.20 7.52
C TYR A 50 -14.68 -5.51 8.20
N THR A 51 -14.96 -4.91 9.36
CA THR A 51 -16.22 -5.09 10.08
C THR A 51 -17.41 -4.59 9.29
N ASP A 52 -17.26 -3.46 8.59
CA ASP A 52 -18.32 -2.91 7.73
C ASP A 52 -18.71 -3.86 6.58
N ASN A 53 -17.75 -4.64 6.07
CA ASN A 53 -17.97 -5.60 4.98
C ASN A 53 -18.31 -7.02 5.47
N PHE A 54 -17.88 -7.38 6.69
CA PHE A 54 -18.05 -8.70 7.29
C PHE A 54 -18.51 -8.57 8.75
N PRO A 55 -19.75 -8.09 9.00
CA PRO A 55 -20.22 -7.71 10.35
C PRO A 55 -20.26 -8.87 11.34
N ASP A 56 -20.43 -10.11 10.85
CA ASP A 56 -20.48 -11.31 11.67
C ASP A 56 -19.09 -11.88 12.02
N SER A 57 -18.02 -11.28 11.50
CA SER A 57 -16.66 -11.82 11.68
C SER A 57 -16.00 -11.28 12.94
N LEU A 58 -15.51 -12.20 13.78
CA LEU A 58 -14.68 -11.85 14.92
C LEU A 58 -13.24 -11.60 14.47
N ILE A 59 -12.73 -10.40 14.75
CA ILE A 59 -11.35 -10.01 14.48
C ILE A 59 -10.54 -10.16 15.77
N HIS A 60 -9.51 -11.01 15.73
CA HIS A 60 -8.83 -11.47 16.94
C HIS A 60 -7.63 -10.60 17.36
N GLY A 61 -7.26 -9.61 16.56
CA GLY A 61 -6.15 -8.70 16.87
C GLY A 61 -4.78 -9.28 16.52
N ASP A 62 -3.81 -9.08 17.42
CA ASP A 62 -2.39 -9.37 17.19
C ASP A 62 -2.10 -10.88 17.21
N ILE A 63 -1.77 -11.43 16.05
CA ILE A 63 -1.49 -12.86 15.88
C ILE A 63 -0.34 -13.37 16.73
N THR A 64 0.62 -12.50 17.09
CA THR A 64 1.78 -12.87 17.93
C THR A 64 1.38 -13.21 19.37
N GLN A 65 0.20 -12.74 19.80
CA GLN A 65 -0.31 -12.94 21.16
C GLN A 65 -1.30 -14.11 21.24
N ILE A 66 -1.60 -14.77 20.12
CA ILE A 66 -2.61 -15.81 20.03
C ILE A 66 -1.94 -17.18 19.94
N PRO A 67 -2.09 -18.04 20.97
CA PRO A 67 -1.63 -19.42 20.92
C PRO A 67 -2.26 -20.17 19.73
N ALA A 68 -1.47 -20.99 19.04
CA ALA A 68 -1.97 -21.72 17.88
C ALA A 68 -3.11 -22.68 18.26
N ALA A 69 -3.11 -23.20 19.50
CA ALA A 69 -4.16 -24.05 20.03
C ALA A 69 -5.54 -23.37 20.08
N ASP A 70 -5.57 -22.04 20.24
CA ASP A 70 -6.81 -21.26 20.35
C ASP A 70 -7.41 -20.90 18.98
N ILE A 71 -6.65 -21.11 17.89
CA ILE A 71 -7.16 -20.96 16.52
C ILE A 71 -8.03 -22.18 16.20
N PRO A 72 -9.25 -22.04 15.65
CA PRO A 72 -10.06 -23.18 15.22
C PRO A 72 -9.35 -24.01 14.15
N ASP A 73 -9.75 -25.27 13.98
CA ASP A 73 -9.25 -26.07 12.85
C ASP A 73 -9.83 -25.57 11.51
N PHE A 74 -8.99 -25.59 10.49
CA PHE A 74 -9.27 -25.03 9.17
C PHE A 74 -8.56 -25.83 8.06
N ASP A 75 -9.07 -25.72 6.84
CA ASP A 75 -8.56 -26.39 5.65
C ASP A 75 -7.52 -25.56 4.90
N VAL A 76 -7.70 -24.22 4.86
CA VAL A 76 -6.86 -23.30 4.09
C VAL A 76 -6.42 -22.08 4.91
N MET A 77 -5.12 -21.78 4.90
CA MET A 77 -4.59 -20.51 5.43
C MET A 77 -4.44 -19.48 4.32
N LEU A 78 -4.95 -18.26 4.53
CA LEU A 78 -4.64 -17.08 3.72
C LEU A 78 -3.78 -16.11 4.54
N ALA A 79 -2.66 -15.64 3.98
CA ALA A 79 -1.80 -14.69 4.69
C ALA A 79 -1.05 -13.73 3.76
N GLY A 80 -1.40 -12.44 3.81
CA GLY A 80 -0.66 -11.35 3.16
C GLY A 80 0.34 -10.71 4.10
N PHE A 81 1.40 -11.44 4.47
CA PHE A 81 2.27 -11.04 5.58
C PHE A 81 3.18 -9.83 5.24
N PRO A 82 3.48 -8.94 6.22
CA PRO A 82 4.26 -7.73 5.97
C PRO A 82 5.68 -7.99 5.43
N CYS A 83 6.08 -7.23 4.41
CA CYS A 83 7.41 -7.29 3.78
C CYS A 83 8.55 -6.60 4.58
N GLN A 84 8.22 -5.78 5.58
CA GLN A 84 9.02 -4.61 5.96
C GLN A 84 10.39 -4.88 6.60
N ALA A 85 10.71 -6.11 6.98
CA ALA A 85 11.78 -6.36 7.94
C ALA A 85 12.85 -7.37 7.49
N PHE A 86 12.82 -7.83 6.25
CA PHE A 86 13.94 -8.61 5.75
C PHE A 86 15.20 -7.74 5.51
N SER A 87 15.05 -6.43 5.33
CA SER A 87 16.13 -5.48 5.01
C SER A 87 17.21 -5.29 6.09
N CYS A 88 17.01 -5.82 7.30
CA CYS A 88 17.94 -5.64 8.43
C CYS A 88 18.79 -6.87 8.79
N ALA A 89 18.64 -8.00 8.09
CA ALA A 89 19.32 -9.25 8.45
C ALA A 89 20.79 -9.37 7.96
N GLY A 90 21.35 -8.31 7.36
CA GLY A 90 22.66 -8.32 6.69
C GLY A 90 23.91 -8.28 7.57
N LYS A 91 23.81 -8.37 8.90
CA LYS A 91 24.99 -8.39 9.80
C LYS A 91 24.84 -9.43 10.91
N ARG A 92 25.09 -10.71 10.58
CA ARG A 92 25.43 -11.84 11.49
C ARG A 92 24.56 -12.09 12.75
N TYR A 93 23.48 -11.35 12.94
CA TYR A 93 22.48 -11.48 14.02
C TYR A 93 21.05 -11.21 13.51
N GLY A 94 20.80 -11.51 12.23
CA GLY A 94 19.65 -11.05 11.47
C GLY A 94 18.30 -11.72 11.74
N PHE A 95 17.85 -11.75 13.00
CA PHE A 95 16.51 -12.22 13.40
C PHE A 95 15.84 -11.32 14.47
N ALA A 96 16.32 -10.08 14.64
CA ALA A 96 15.93 -9.20 15.76
C ALA A 96 14.93 -8.06 15.41
N ASP A 97 14.40 -7.95 14.19
CA ASP A 97 13.26 -7.06 13.90
C ASP A 97 11.96 -7.86 13.99
N THR A 98 11.14 -7.57 15.01
CA THR A 98 9.87 -8.24 15.34
C THR A 98 8.80 -8.16 14.25
N ARG A 99 9.03 -7.40 13.18
CA ARG A 99 8.13 -7.36 12.01
C ARG A 99 8.56 -8.31 10.90
N GLY A 100 9.82 -8.75 10.92
CA GLY A 100 10.39 -9.73 9.96
C GLY A 100 10.14 -11.15 10.42
N THR A 101 9.64 -11.27 11.65
CA THR A 101 9.29 -12.51 12.30
C THR A 101 7.86 -12.98 12.00
N LEU A 102 7.05 -12.17 11.30
CA LEU A 102 5.64 -12.51 11.06
C LEU A 102 5.45 -13.70 10.11
N PHE A 103 6.46 -14.04 9.30
CA PHE A 103 6.49 -15.33 8.61
C PHE A 103 6.62 -16.50 9.60
N PHE A 104 7.35 -16.37 10.71
CA PHE A 104 7.44 -17.43 11.71
C PHE A 104 6.12 -17.61 12.47
N GLU A 105 5.26 -16.59 12.55
CA GLU A 105 3.89 -16.77 13.03
C GLU A 105 3.06 -17.62 12.06
N VAL A 106 3.24 -17.41 10.75
CA VAL A 106 2.64 -18.28 9.72
C VAL A 106 3.17 -19.71 9.87
N GLU A 107 4.50 -19.88 9.96
CA GLU A 107 5.14 -21.19 10.16
C GLU A 107 4.63 -21.89 11.42
N ARG A 108 4.58 -21.20 12.55
CA ARG A 108 4.09 -21.70 13.85
C ARG A 108 2.66 -22.23 13.74
N ILE A 109 1.79 -21.50 13.06
CA ILE A 109 0.39 -21.92 12.89
C ILE A 109 0.29 -23.09 11.89
N LEU A 110 1.05 -23.07 10.79
CA LEU A 110 1.09 -24.18 9.84
C LEU A 110 1.63 -25.48 10.47
N GLU A 111 2.64 -25.37 11.33
CA GLU A 111 3.21 -26.49 12.07
C GLU A 111 2.20 -27.10 13.06
N ALA A 112 1.52 -26.25 13.83
CA ALA A 112 0.55 -26.70 14.83
C ALA A 112 -0.76 -27.22 14.23
N LYS A 113 -1.28 -26.57 13.17
CA LYS A 113 -2.60 -26.86 12.59
C LYS A 113 -2.58 -27.77 11.37
N ARG A 114 -1.43 -27.87 10.69
CA ARG A 114 -1.22 -28.75 9.52
C ARG A 114 -2.39 -28.71 8.51
N PRO A 115 -2.88 -27.52 8.10
CA PRO A 115 -4.01 -27.42 7.16
C PRO A 115 -3.69 -28.07 5.81
N ALA A 116 -4.74 -28.40 5.05
CA ALA A 116 -4.60 -29.04 3.75
C ALA A 116 -3.85 -28.16 2.73
N ALA A 117 -4.02 -26.84 2.80
CA ALA A 117 -3.36 -25.89 1.91
C ALA A 117 -3.10 -24.52 2.56
N PHE A 118 -2.28 -23.71 1.90
CA PHE A 118 -2.10 -22.29 2.22
C PHE A 118 -1.86 -21.46 0.96
N ILE A 119 -2.15 -20.16 1.04
CA ILE A 119 -1.81 -19.15 0.04
C ILE A 119 -1.19 -17.96 0.77
N LEU A 120 0.09 -17.69 0.48
CA LEU A 120 0.82 -16.54 1.00
C LEU A 120 1.03 -15.51 -0.10
N GLU A 121 1.00 -14.22 0.24
CA GLU A 121 1.29 -13.11 -0.67
C GLU A 121 2.40 -12.21 -0.13
N ASN A 122 3.23 -11.70 -1.03
CA ASN A 122 4.16 -10.62 -0.72
C ASN A 122 4.52 -9.78 -1.97
N VAL A 123 5.33 -8.74 -1.80
CA VAL A 123 5.83 -7.91 -2.91
C VAL A 123 6.83 -8.67 -3.79
N GLU A 124 6.90 -8.33 -5.08
CA GLU A 124 7.87 -8.89 -6.05
C GLU A 124 9.32 -8.82 -5.54
N GLY A 125 9.67 -7.78 -4.78
CA GLY A 125 11.00 -7.59 -4.20
C GLY A 125 11.46 -8.72 -3.27
N LEU A 126 10.55 -9.52 -2.70
CA LEU A 126 10.90 -10.67 -1.87
C LEU A 126 11.74 -11.71 -2.64
N VAL A 127 11.49 -11.86 -3.96
CA VAL A 127 12.19 -12.84 -4.81
C VAL A 127 13.70 -12.63 -4.76
N GLY A 128 14.16 -11.39 -4.84
CA GLY A 128 15.58 -11.06 -4.84
C GLY A 128 16.10 -10.48 -3.52
N HIS A 129 15.34 -10.63 -2.44
CA HIS A 129 15.71 -10.05 -1.17
C HIS A 129 16.90 -10.80 -0.54
N ASP A 130 17.95 -10.06 -0.17
CA ASP A 130 19.17 -10.61 0.44
C ASP A 130 19.86 -11.66 -0.44
N LYS A 131 20.06 -11.32 -1.72
CA LYS A 131 20.88 -12.11 -2.67
C LYS A 131 22.35 -12.05 -2.27
N GLU A 132 23.01 -13.21 -2.26
CA GLU A 132 24.46 -13.29 -2.04
C GLU A 132 25.21 -12.94 -3.32
N ASN A 133 24.74 -13.46 -4.46
CA ASN A 133 25.27 -13.14 -5.79
C ASN A 133 24.18 -12.56 -6.69
N ASN A 134 24.55 -11.61 -7.55
CA ASN A 134 23.61 -11.03 -8.52
C ASN A 134 23.06 -12.07 -9.53
N THR A 135 23.74 -13.21 -9.68
CA THR A 135 23.37 -14.33 -10.56
C THR A 135 22.35 -15.29 -9.92
N ASP A 136 22.12 -15.21 -8.62
CA ASP A 136 21.20 -16.13 -7.93
C ASP A 136 19.77 -15.90 -8.42
N ALA A 137 19.02 -16.98 -8.64
CA ALA A 137 17.63 -16.91 -9.09
C ALA A 137 16.74 -16.23 -8.03
N ILE A 138 16.94 -16.59 -6.77
CA ILE A 138 16.23 -16.07 -5.60
C ILE A 138 17.22 -15.63 -4.52
N GLY A 139 16.82 -14.72 -3.64
CA GLY A 139 17.61 -14.31 -2.48
C GLY A 139 17.34 -15.19 -1.25
N ARG A 140 18.22 -15.10 -0.24
CA ARG A 140 18.21 -15.99 0.93
C ARG A 140 16.89 -16.03 1.68
N THR A 141 16.20 -14.90 1.76
CA THR A 141 14.92 -14.82 2.47
C THR A 141 13.88 -15.74 1.86
N LEU A 142 13.70 -15.72 0.53
CA LEU A 142 12.75 -16.60 -0.12
C LEU A 142 13.21 -18.06 -0.01
N SER A 143 14.51 -18.34 -0.11
CA SER A 143 15.06 -19.69 0.08
C SER A 143 14.69 -20.27 1.46
N VAL A 144 14.88 -19.49 2.54
CA VAL A 144 14.53 -19.91 3.90
C VAL A 144 13.02 -20.16 4.03
N ILE A 145 12.18 -19.27 3.49
CA ILE A 145 10.72 -19.44 3.50
C ILE A 145 10.34 -20.77 2.82
N LEU A 146 10.88 -21.05 1.63
CA LEU A 146 10.57 -22.26 0.88
C LEU A 146 11.04 -23.52 1.62
N GLU A 147 12.25 -23.50 2.19
CA GLU A 147 12.79 -24.60 2.98
C GLU A 147 11.91 -24.91 4.19
N LYS A 148 11.53 -23.89 4.98
CA LYS A 148 10.65 -24.05 6.13
C LYS A 148 9.30 -24.67 5.75
N LEU A 149 8.68 -24.19 4.68
CA LEU A 149 7.40 -24.72 4.22
C LEU A 149 7.53 -26.16 3.70
N GLN A 150 8.63 -26.52 3.05
CA GLN A 150 8.92 -27.89 2.61
C GLN A 150 9.18 -28.84 3.79
N LEU A 151 9.91 -28.39 4.82
CA LEU A 151 10.13 -29.14 6.06
C LEU A 151 8.82 -29.45 6.81
N LEU A 152 7.78 -28.64 6.58
CA LEU A 152 6.42 -28.92 7.05
C LEU A 152 5.63 -29.85 6.10
N ASP A 153 6.29 -30.61 5.22
CA ASP A 153 5.70 -31.55 4.25
C ASP A 153 4.65 -30.91 3.33
N TYR A 154 4.90 -29.69 2.86
CA TYR A 154 4.09 -29.08 1.81
C TYR A 154 4.77 -29.17 0.46
N HIS A 155 3.98 -29.46 -0.57
CA HIS A 155 4.39 -29.26 -1.96
C HIS A 155 4.20 -27.79 -2.31
N VAL A 156 5.30 -27.04 -2.34
CA VAL A 156 5.29 -25.58 -2.48
C VAL A 156 5.60 -25.15 -3.91
N THR A 157 4.77 -24.25 -4.45
CA THR A 157 5.06 -23.50 -5.67
C THR A 157 4.94 -22.01 -5.43
N TRP A 158 5.62 -21.22 -6.26
CA TRP A 158 5.49 -19.78 -6.21
C TRP A 158 5.58 -19.18 -7.60
N GLN A 159 4.95 -18.01 -7.78
CA GLN A 159 5.06 -17.23 -9.00
C GLN A 159 4.84 -15.74 -8.72
N VAL A 160 5.52 -14.89 -9.49
CA VAL A 160 5.18 -13.45 -9.55
C VAL A 160 4.07 -13.23 -10.56
N LEU A 161 2.92 -12.77 -10.07
CA LEU A 161 1.75 -12.45 -10.89
C LEU A 161 1.54 -10.95 -10.93
N ASP A 162 1.23 -10.40 -12.11
CA ASP A 162 0.90 -8.99 -12.30
C ASP A 162 -0.60 -8.83 -12.48
N ALA A 163 -1.26 -8.06 -11.60
CA ALA A 163 -2.71 -7.89 -11.60
C ALA A 163 -3.28 -7.40 -12.95
N LYS A 164 -2.47 -6.72 -13.78
CA LYS A 164 -2.87 -6.29 -15.14
C LYS A 164 -3.27 -7.44 -16.05
N HIS A 165 -2.83 -8.66 -15.74
CA HIS A 165 -3.13 -9.89 -16.46
C HIS A 165 -4.44 -10.56 -16.00
N PHE A 166 -5.06 -10.06 -14.92
CA PHE A 166 -6.22 -10.64 -14.26
C PHE A 166 -7.42 -9.69 -14.23
N GLY A 167 -7.51 -8.78 -15.22
CA GLY A 167 -8.65 -7.88 -15.39
C GLY A 167 -8.65 -6.66 -14.49
N LEU A 168 -7.50 -6.28 -13.92
CA LEU A 168 -7.34 -5.04 -13.16
C LEU A 168 -6.57 -3.99 -13.98
N ALA A 169 -7.04 -2.73 -13.99
CA ALA A 169 -6.39 -1.61 -14.66
C ALA A 169 -5.15 -1.09 -13.89
N GLN A 170 -4.30 -2.00 -13.41
CA GLN A 170 -3.17 -1.67 -12.55
C GLN A 170 -2.00 -2.64 -12.79
N THR A 171 -0.81 -2.08 -13.02
CA THR A 171 0.44 -2.86 -12.90
C THR A 171 0.74 -3.03 -11.42
N ARG A 172 0.58 -4.24 -10.91
CA ARG A 172 0.83 -4.60 -9.51
C ARG A 172 1.33 -6.03 -9.47
N LYS A 173 2.65 -6.16 -9.44
CA LYS A 173 3.34 -7.44 -9.34
C LYS A 173 3.47 -7.89 -7.89
N ARG A 174 3.08 -9.12 -7.61
CA ARG A 174 3.14 -9.76 -6.29
C ARG A 174 3.58 -11.20 -6.42
N ILE A 175 4.39 -11.67 -5.48
CA ILE A 175 4.70 -13.09 -5.36
C ILE A 175 3.56 -13.76 -4.61
N PHE A 176 3.07 -14.85 -5.16
CA PHE A 176 2.18 -15.78 -4.48
C PHE A 176 2.94 -17.06 -4.21
N ILE A 177 2.89 -17.55 -2.97
CA ILE A 177 3.50 -18.82 -2.54
C ILE A 177 2.36 -19.72 -2.08
N VAL A 178 2.17 -20.85 -2.76
CA VAL A 178 1.07 -21.77 -2.54
C VAL A 178 1.63 -23.12 -2.14
N GLY A 179 1.03 -23.74 -1.13
CA GLY A 179 1.41 -25.07 -0.69
C GLY A 179 0.21 -25.95 -0.44
N THR A 180 0.33 -27.24 -0.78
CA THR A 180 -0.68 -28.26 -0.42
C THR A 180 -0.02 -29.52 0.13
N LYS A 181 -0.77 -30.31 0.89
CA LYS A 181 -0.29 -31.60 1.42
C LYS A 181 -0.18 -32.71 0.38
N THR A 182 -0.83 -32.57 -0.78
CA THR A 182 -1.02 -33.68 -1.72
C THR A 182 -0.30 -33.49 -3.05
N GLN A 183 -0.16 -32.25 -3.53
CA GLN A 183 0.38 -32.00 -4.87
C GLN A 183 0.92 -30.58 -5.07
N VAL A 184 1.75 -30.45 -6.09
CA VAL A 184 2.25 -29.19 -6.63
C VAL A 184 1.11 -28.47 -7.36
N VAL A 185 0.95 -27.15 -7.15
CA VAL A 185 -0.04 -26.32 -7.84
C VAL A 185 0.61 -25.58 -9.00
N ASN A 186 0.04 -25.66 -10.21
CA ASN A 186 0.50 -24.90 -11.37
C ASN A 186 0.04 -23.43 -11.24
N LEU A 187 1.00 -22.50 -11.23
CA LEU A 187 0.77 -21.05 -11.13
C LEU A 187 1.16 -20.29 -12.41
N THR A 188 1.35 -20.98 -13.53
CA THR A 188 1.80 -20.38 -14.81
C THR A 188 0.69 -20.31 -15.86
N GLU A 189 -0.35 -21.14 -15.74
CA GLU A 189 -1.38 -21.31 -16.78
C GLU A 189 -2.71 -20.66 -16.40
N PHE A 190 -2.73 -19.33 -16.29
CA PHE A 190 -3.97 -18.58 -16.04
C PHE A 190 -4.53 -17.90 -17.29
N PRO A 191 -5.86 -17.88 -17.48
CA PRO A 191 -6.48 -17.09 -18.53
C PRO A 191 -6.16 -15.60 -18.34
N GLN A 192 -5.70 -14.97 -19.41
CA GLN A 192 -5.26 -13.58 -19.40
C GLN A 192 -6.44 -12.65 -19.73
N LYS A 193 -6.70 -11.66 -18.88
CA LYS A 193 -7.65 -10.58 -19.14
C LYS A 193 -6.99 -9.24 -18.84
N ARG A 194 -7.06 -8.29 -19.79
CA ARG A 194 -6.54 -6.93 -19.60
C ARG A 194 -7.68 -5.92 -19.71
N VAL A 195 -7.62 -4.89 -18.88
CA VAL A 195 -8.49 -3.71 -18.93
C VAL A 195 -7.62 -2.48 -18.72
N THR A 196 -8.10 -1.33 -19.18
CA THR A 196 -7.45 -0.02 -19.09
C THR A 196 -8.08 0.81 -17.99
N LEU A 197 -7.43 1.93 -17.62
CA LEU A 197 -8.00 2.87 -16.65
C LEU A 197 -9.37 3.40 -17.13
N ASN A 198 -9.49 3.69 -18.43
CA ASN A 198 -10.73 4.18 -19.02
C ASN A 198 -11.91 3.21 -18.84
N ASP A 199 -11.65 1.90 -18.80
CA ASP A 199 -12.69 0.88 -18.65
C ASP A 199 -13.28 0.82 -17.23
N VAL A 200 -12.60 1.41 -16.24
CA VAL A 200 -12.98 1.34 -14.81
C VAL A 200 -13.27 2.70 -14.20
N LEU A 201 -13.06 3.79 -14.94
CA LEU A 201 -13.41 5.14 -14.47
C LEU A 201 -14.93 5.30 -14.45
N GLU A 202 -15.45 5.77 -13.33
CA GLU A 202 -16.85 6.19 -13.24
C GLU A 202 -17.02 7.59 -13.83
N THR A 203 -17.98 7.75 -14.76
CA THR A 203 -18.36 9.06 -15.31
C THR A 203 -19.69 9.54 -14.71
N ASP A 204 -19.95 10.84 -14.84
CA ASP A 204 -21.25 11.46 -14.49
C ASP A 204 -21.68 11.26 -13.02
N LYS A 205 -20.71 11.03 -12.13
CA LYS A 205 -20.95 10.94 -10.69
C LYS A 205 -21.02 12.33 -10.05
N PRO A 206 -21.85 12.51 -9.01
CA PRO A 206 -21.83 13.74 -8.24
C PRO A 206 -20.44 13.94 -7.62
N CYS A 207 -19.97 15.18 -7.64
CA CYS A 207 -18.71 15.52 -7.01
C CYS A 207 -18.81 15.24 -5.50
N MET A 208 -17.81 14.58 -4.92
CA MET A 208 -17.82 14.29 -3.49
C MET A 208 -17.82 15.59 -2.68
N ASP A 209 -18.80 15.76 -1.80
CA ASP A 209 -18.92 16.96 -0.96
C ASP A 209 -17.96 16.91 0.24
N THR A 210 -16.66 17.02 -0.02
CA THR A 210 -15.61 17.00 1.01
C THR A 210 -14.95 18.36 1.18
N LYS A 211 -14.32 18.58 2.35
CA LYS A 211 -13.45 19.74 2.60
C LYS A 211 -12.39 19.89 1.49
N LEU A 212 -11.79 18.76 1.08
CA LEU A 212 -10.76 18.75 0.03
C LEU A 212 -11.33 19.24 -1.30
N THR A 213 -12.47 18.70 -1.72
CA THR A 213 -13.14 19.09 -2.97
C THR A 213 -13.48 20.58 -2.98
N LYS A 214 -14.09 21.08 -1.90
CA LYS A 214 -14.46 22.50 -1.76
C LYS A 214 -13.25 23.42 -1.90
N LEU A 215 -12.15 23.09 -1.23
CA LEU A 215 -10.90 23.85 -1.31
C LEU A 215 -10.27 23.76 -2.69
N LEU A 216 -10.22 22.59 -3.32
CA LEU A 216 -9.66 22.48 -4.68
C LEU A 216 -10.43 23.36 -5.67
N LEU A 217 -11.76 23.31 -5.62
CA LEU A 217 -12.62 24.06 -6.54
C LEU A 217 -12.69 25.56 -6.22
N SER A 218 -12.32 26.00 -5.01
CA SER A 218 -12.17 27.43 -4.70
C SER A 218 -10.87 28.02 -5.24
N HIS A 219 -9.84 27.19 -5.48
CA HIS A 219 -8.52 27.61 -5.95
C HIS A 219 -8.26 27.31 -7.43
N PHE A 220 -8.92 26.30 -8.00
CA PHE A 220 -8.68 25.82 -9.35
C PHE A 220 -9.99 25.54 -10.08
N LYS A 221 -10.02 25.83 -11.38
CA LYS A 221 -11.07 25.35 -12.28
C LYS A 221 -10.88 23.86 -12.55
N LEU A 222 -11.97 23.16 -12.88
CA LEU A 222 -11.94 21.71 -13.09
C LEU A 222 -10.94 21.28 -14.18
N ASN A 223 -10.83 22.06 -15.27
CA ASN A 223 -9.89 21.81 -16.35
C ASN A 223 -8.42 22.05 -15.96
N GLU A 224 -8.15 22.85 -14.92
CA GLU A 224 -6.80 23.11 -14.41
C GLU A 224 -6.32 22.00 -13.47
N LEU A 225 -7.22 21.21 -12.89
CA LEU A 225 -6.89 20.08 -12.03
C LEU A 225 -6.42 18.85 -12.81
N HIS A 226 -6.65 18.84 -14.12
CA HIS A 226 -6.26 17.77 -15.02
C HIS A 226 -4.75 17.47 -14.97
N GLY A 227 -4.37 16.20 -14.85
CA GLY A 227 -2.97 15.77 -14.75
C GLY A 227 -2.27 16.15 -13.43
N LYS A 228 -2.91 16.97 -12.59
CA LYS A 228 -2.36 17.40 -11.30
C LYS A 228 -2.51 16.32 -10.25
N SER A 229 -1.62 16.37 -9.26
CA SER A 229 -1.63 15.49 -8.11
C SER A 229 -1.43 16.28 -6.83
N ILE A 230 -2.19 15.93 -5.79
CA ILE A 230 -2.05 16.52 -4.48
C ILE A 230 -0.94 15.76 -3.75
N LYS A 231 0.18 16.40 -3.48
CA LYS A 231 1.35 15.75 -2.87
C LYS A 231 2.26 16.73 -2.15
N ASP A 232 2.61 16.36 -0.93
CA ASP A 232 3.49 17.18 -0.08
C ASP A 232 4.87 16.53 0.11
N LYS A 233 5.27 15.68 -0.84
CA LYS A 233 6.54 14.95 -0.80
C LYS A 233 7.56 15.47 -1.80
N ARG A 234 7.10 15.94 -2.96
CA ARG A 234 7.93 16.40 -4.08
C ARG A 234 7.28 17.61 -4.73
N GLY A 235 8.09 18.53 -5.26
CA GLY A 235 7.61 19.64 -6.10
C GLY A 235 7.43 19.21 -7.57
N GLY A 236 6.95 20.13 -8.40
CA GLY A 236 6.70 19.93 -9.83
C GLY A 236 5.49 20.73 -10.30
N LYS A 237 5.42 21.04 -11.61
CA LYS A 237 4.33 21.86 -12.19
C LYS A 237 2.94 21.20 -12.03
N GLU A 238 2.90 19.88 -11.95
CA GLU A 238 1.68 19.10 -11.75
C GLU A 238 1.40 18.75 -10.29
N ASN A 239 2.00 19.47 -9.34
CA ASN A 239 1.83 19.19 -7.93
C ASN A 239 1.07 20.33 -7.28
N ILE A 240 0.00 19.99 -6.57
CA ILE A 240 -0.71 20.88 -5.67
C ILE A 240 -0.31 20.47 -4.25
N HIS A 241 0.23 21.40 -3.48
CA HIS A 241 0.57 21.17 -2.09
C HIS A 241 -0.62 21.48 -1.18
N SER A 242 -0.67 20.85 -0.01
CA SER A 242 -1.73 21.10 0.97
C SER A 242 -1.76 22.55 1.47
N TRP A 243 -0.64 23.27 1.39
CA TRP A 243 -0.55 24.70 1.69
C TRP A 243 -0.91 25.59 0.50
N ASP A 244 -1.04 25.06 -0.72
CA ASP A 244 -1.54 25.83 -1.86
C ASP A 244 -3.05 26.10 -1.78
N ILE A 245 -3.76 25.25 -1.03
CA ILE A 245 -5.22 25.26 -0.88
C ILE A 245 -5.69 25.36 0.58
N GLY A 246 -4.78 25.68 1.51
CA GLY A 246 -5.13 25.81 2.93
C GLY A 246 -5.69 24.55 3.60
N LEU A 247 -5.39 23.35 3.10
CA LEU A 247 -6.03 22.10 3.52
C LEU A 247 -5.91 21.84 5.03
N LYS A 248 -4.75 22.19 5.61
CA LYS A 248 -4.47 22.08 7.05
C LYS A 248 -4.51 23.43 7.78
N GLY A 249 -4.87 24.50 7.08
CA GLY A 249 -4.91 25.88 7.56
C GLY A 249 -4.25 26.84 6.57
N GLU A 250 -4.72 28.08 6.50
CA GLU A 250 -4.12 29.10 5.65
C GLU A 250 -2.67 29.39 6.05
N VAL A 251 -1.80 29.66 5.07
CA VAL A 251 -0.40 30.03 5.30
C VAL A 251 -0.09 31.39 4.68
N SER A 252 0.79 32.15 5.32
CA SER A 252 1.29 33.40 4.72
C SER A 252 2.19 33.13 3.51
N ALA A 253 2.45 34.16 2.71
CA ALA A 253 3.39 34.07 1.59
C ALA A 253 4.80 33.61 2.04
N GLU A 254 5.28 34.13 3.17
CA GLU A 254 6.56 33.76 3.79
C GLU A 254 6.56 32.28 4.23
N GLN A 255 5.46 31.82 4.82
CA GLN A 255 5.32 30.41 5.22
C GLN A 255 5.29 29.47 4.02
N LYS A 256 4.61 29.87 2.94
CA LYS A 256 4.58 29.11 1.69
C LYS A 256 5.97 29.01 1.06
N GLU A 257 6.72 30.10 1.04
CA GLU A 257 8.12 30.11 0.59
C GLU A 257 8.98 29.16 1.46
N LEU A 258 8.88 29.27 2.78
CA LEU A 258 9.59 28.43 3.73
C LEU A 258 9.28 26.94 3.51
N LEU A 259 8.01 26.55 3.34
CA LEU A 259 7.60 25.17 3.09
C LEU A 259 8.20 24.63 1.79
N ASN A 260 8.19 25.42 0.72
CA ASN A 260 8.79 25.04 -0.57
C ASN A 260 10.31 24.83 -0.46
N LEU A 261 11.01 25.71 0.27
CA LEU A 261 12.44 25.58 0.52
C LEU A 261 12.74 24.35 1.39
N ILE A 262 11.98 24.11 2.47
CA ILE A 262 12.15 22.92 3.31
C ILE A 262 11.97 21.65 2.46
N LEU A 263 10.93 21.59 1.61
CA LEU A 263 10.68 20.45 0.73
C LEU A 263 11.85 20.17 -0.22
N LEU A 264 12.50 21.22 -0.73
CA LEU A 264 13.68 21.11 -1.59
C LEU A 264 14.92 20.67 -0.81
N TYR A 265 15.29 21.42 0.23
CA TYR A 265 16.56 21.26 0.93
C TYR A 265 16.63 20.01 1.78
N ARG A 266 15.51 19.49 2.29
CA ARG A 266 15.49 18.27 3.11
C ARG A 266 15.94 17.00 2.38
N ARG A 267 16.11 17.06 1.05
CA ARG A 267 16.57 15.92 0.24
C ARG A 267 18.09 15.90 0.06
N ASN A 268 18.79 16.96 0.48
CA ASN A 268 20.24 17.04 0.33
C ASN A 268 20.95 15.98 1.20
N LYS A 269 21.83 15.18 0.58
CA LYS A 269 22.59 14.11 1.24
C LYS A 269 23.50 14.61 2.37
N LYS A 270 23.93 15.88 2.31
CA LYS A 270 24.73 16.51 3.36
C LYS A 270 24.11 16.39 4.75
N TRP A 271 22.77 16.35 4.85
CA TRP A 271 22.08 16.22 6.13
C TRP A 271 22.22 14.82 6.73
N ALA A 272 22.30 13.79 5.90
CA ALA A 272 22.51 12.42 6.34
C ALA A 272 23.96 12.25 6.84
N GLU A 273 24.92 12.79 6.09
CA GLU A 273 26.34 12.85 6.47
C GLU A 273 26.54 13.60 7.78
N ALA A 274 25.99 14.82 7.91
CA ALA A 274 26.10 15.63 9.11
C ALA A 274 25.46 15.00 10.35
N LYS A 275 24.43 14.16 10.16
CA LYS A 275 23.73 13.44 11.24
C LYS A 275 24.29 12.04 11.51
N GLY A 276 25.20 11.53 10.67
CA GLY A 276 25.72 10.16 10.77
C GLY A 276 24.66 9.07 10.56
N ILE A 277 23.62 9.34 9.77
CA ILE A 277 22.52 8.40 9.51
C ILE A 277 22.41 8.04 8.04
N THR A 278 21.79 6.91 7.73
CA THR A 278 21.46 6.53 6.35
C THR A 278 20.51 7.56 5.75
N TRP A 279 20.80 7.99 4.52
CA TRP A 279 19.97 8.95 3.82
C TRP A 279 18.56 8.40 3.56
N MET A 280 17.56 9.25 3.75
CA MET A 280 16.15 8.98 3.47
C MET A 280 15.56 10.08 2.60
N ASP A 281 14.60 9.74 1.73
CA ASP A 281 13.90 10.71 0.86
C ASP A 281 12.99 11.61 1.72
N GLY A 282 13.58 12.71 2.22
CA GLY A 282 12.93 13.68 3.10
C GLY A 282 13.49 13.66 4.52
N MET A 283 14.70 14.18 4.72
CA MET A 283 15.34 14.26 6.03
C MET A 283 14.58 15.21 6.99
N PRO A 284 14.50 14.90 8.29
CA PRO A 284 14.04 15.88 9.27
C PRO A 284 15.10 16.98 9.43
N LEU A 285 14.67 18.24 9.53
CA LEU A 285 15.54 19.40 9.65
C LEU A 285 15.27 20.13 10.96
N THR A 286 16.34 20.55 11.62
CA THR A 286 16.27 21.44 12.79
C THR A 286 16.09 22.89 12.34
N ALA A 287 15.61 23.75 13.24
CA ALA A 287 15.51 25.19 12.95
C ALA A 287 16.88 25.80 12.58
N ALA A 288 17.98 25.32 13.19
CA ALA A 288 19.33 25.75 12.86
C ALA A 288 19.74 25.37 11.43
N GLU A 289 19.39 24.16 11.00
CA GLU A 289 19.65 23.70 9.62
C GLU A 289 18.82 24.49 8.61
N ILE A 290 17.56 24.80 8.94
CA ILE A 290 16.69 25.66 8.12
C ILE A 290 17.27 27.07 7.96
N ARG A 291 17.83 27.65 9.03
CA ARG A 291 18.51 28.97 8.97
C ARG A 291 19.66 29.02 7.97
N THR A 292 20.27 27.89 7.63
CA THR A 292 21.36 27.86 6.64
C THR A 292 20.91 28.18 5.21
N PHE A 293 19.62 28.04 4.92
CA PHE A 293 19.05 28.32 3.59
C PHE A 293 17.83 29.26 3.61
N TYR A 294 17.36 29.67 4.79
CA TYR A 294 16.28 30.64 4.96
C TYR A 294 16.55 31.55 6.17
N GLN A 295 17.19 32.69 5.91
CA GLN A 295 17.51 33.68 6.94
C GLN A 295 16.31 34.60 7.14
N HIS A 296 15.57 34.41 8.24
CA HIS A 296 14.37 35.18 8.57
C HIS A 296 14.34 35.54 10.05
N SER A 297 14.08 36.80 10.39
CA SER A 297 14.09 37.33 11.76
C SER A 297 13.08 36.60 12.67
N HIS A 298 11.94 36.21 12.12
CA HIS A 298 10.85 35.54 12.83
C HIS A 298 10.71 34.04 12.50
N LEU A 299 11.77 33.38 12.03
CA LEU A 299 11.72 31.97 11.59
C LEU A 299 11.06 31.04 12.63
N GLN A 300 11.40 31.20 13.91
CA GLN A 300 10.85 30.33 14.96
C GLN A 300 9.33 30.50 15.09
N THR A 301 8.81 31.72 14.98
CA THR A 301 7.38 32.01 15.00
C THR A 301 6.68 31.37 13.82
N LEU A 302 7.25 31.48 12.60
CA LEU A 302 6.70 30.86 11.40
C LEU A 302 6.63 29.33 11.53
N LEU A 303 7.70 28.70 12.02
CA LEU A 303 7.75 27.24 12.24
C LEU A 303 6.74 26.78 13.29
N ASN A 304 6.59 27.52 14.38
CA ASN A 304 5.65 27.17 15.45
C ASN A 304 4.20 27.17 14.93
N ASP A 305 3.81 28.21 14.17
CA ASP A 305 2.48 28.29 13.57
C ASP A 305 2.24 27.17 12.54
N LEU A 306 3.24 26.85 11.70
CA LEU A 306 3.15 25.73 10.76
C LEU A 306 2.97 24.38 11.45
N VAL A 307 3.60 24.17 12.61
CA VAL A 307 3.41 22.96 13.41
C VAL A 307 2.02 22.90 14.03
N GLN A 308 1.51 24.01 14.56
CA GLN A 308 0.13 24.08 15.08
C GLN A 308 -0.92 23.74 14.01
N LYS A 309 -0.64 24.13 12.76
CA LYS A 309 -1.46 23.81 11.58
C LYS A 309 -1.19 22.42 11.00
N ASN A 310 -0.41 21.56 11.66
CA ASN A 310 -0.07 20.21 11.20
C ASN A 310 0.65 20.14 9.83
N TYR A 311 1.28 21.23 9.40
CA TYR A 311 2.21 21.20 8.26
C TYR A 311 3.54 20.54 8.62
N GLY A 312 3.87 20.44 9.90
CA GLY A 312 4.93 19.59 10.47
C GLY A 312 4.62 19.12 11.88
N SER A 313 5.41 18.21 12.41
CA SER A 313 5.35 17.74 13.80
C SER A 313 6.60 18.14 14.58
N LEU A 314 6.43 18.48 15.85
CA LEU A 314 7.51 18.53 16.84
C LEU A 314 7.62 17.14 17.47
N GLY A 315 8.75 16.46 17.29
CA GLY A 315 9.05 15.22 18.01
C GLY A 315 9.85 15.55 19.28
N ILE A 316 9.40 15.07 20.44
CA ILE A 316 10.21 15.01 21.66
C ILE A 316 11.31 13.96 21.42
N PRO A 317 12.61 14.28 21.54
CA PRO A 317 13.66 13.28 21.53
C PRO A 317 13.64 12.55 22.88
N VAL A 318 13.62 11.22 22.86
CA VAL A 318 14.10 10.44 23.99
C VAL A 318 15.60 10.67 24.06
N GLU A 319 15.97 11.47 25.06
CA GLU A 319 17.30 11.79 25.57
C GLU A 319 18.26 12.65 24.73
N ALA A 320 18.77 13.69 25.41
CA ALA A 320 19.83 14.65 25.05
C ALA A 320 19.55 15.70 23.96
N THR A 321 18.90 16.79 24.37
CA THR A 321 19.13 18.19 23.92
C THR A 321 19.40 18.44 22.43
N ARG A 322 18.33 18.60 21.62
CA ARG A 322 18.19 19.57 20.50
C ARG A 322 16.87 19.33 19.74
N CYS A 323 16.06 20.39 19.58
CA CYS A 323 14.76 20.36 18.91
C CYS A 323 14.88 20.02 17.41
N SER A 324 14.21 18.96 16.97
CA SER A 324 14.01 18.61 15.56
C SER A 324 12.55 18.80 15.15
N VAL A 325 12.30 19.49 14.04
CA VAL A 325 10.98 19.54 13.41
C VAL A 325 10.92 18.39 12.40
N SER A 326 9.97 17.47 12.58
CA SER A 326 9.71 16.35 11.68
C SER A 326 8.52 16.67 10.79
N LEU A 327 8.71 16.97 9.51
CA LEU A 327 7.57 17.06 8.57
C LEU A 327 7.27 15.67 8.00
N MET A 328 6.33 14.94 8.58
CA MET A 328 5.67 13.80 7.90
C MET A 328 4.46 14.32 7.11
N LEU A 329 4.59 14.27 5.79
CA LEU A 329 3.59 14.72 4.83
C LEU A 329 3.17 13.53 3.98
N VAL A 330 1.98 12.97 4.27
CA VAL A 330 1.43 11.82 3.55
C VAL A 330 0.04 12.17 3.04
N ALA A 331 -0.03 12.55 1.76
CA ALA A 331 -1.21 12.43 0.91
C ALA A 331 -0.71 12.35 -0.54
N SER A 332 -1.27 11.44 -1.34
CA SER A 332 -1.01 11.34 -2.78
C SER A 332 -2.32 10.96 -3.47
N LEU A 333 -2.90 11.89 -4.23
CA LEU A 333 -4.07 11.69 -5.09
C LEU A 333 -3.71 12.24 -6.48
N LYS A 334 -3.94 11.46 -7.54
CA LYS A 334 -3.72 11.88 -8.94
C LYS A 334 -5.09 12.07 -9.61
N MET A 335 -5.30 13.21 -10.26
CA MET A 335 -6.52 13.47 -11.03
C MET A 335 -6.44 12.76 -12.40
N PRO A 336 -7.50 12.08 -12.86
CA PRO A 336 -7.51 11.36 -14.13
C PRO A 336 -7.57 12.30 -15.35
N ASP A 337 -7.25 11.75 -16.52
CA ASP A 337 -7.37 12.46 -17.79
C ASP A 337 -8.82 12.44 -18.33
N PRO A 338 -9.34 13.47 -19.03
CA PRO A 338 -10.67 13.39 -19.61
C PRO A 338 -10.66 12.34 -20.71
N PRO A 339 -11.78 11.62 -20.92
CA PRO A 339 -11.92 10.79 -22.10
C PRO A 339 -11.80 11.66 -23.35
N GLU A 340 -11.01 11.23 -24.34
CA GLU A 340 -10.99 11.85 -25.65
C GLU A 340 -12.44 11.90 -26.17
N CYS A 341 -12.97 13.11 -26.40
CA CYS A 341 -14.23 13.26 -27.09
C CYS A 341 -14.06 12.72 -28.51
N VAL A 342 -14.46 11.47 -28.74
CA VAL A 342 -14.64 10.93 -30.09
C VAL A 342 -15.71 11.80 -30.74
N GLY A 343 -15.26 12.70 -31.62
CA GLY A 343 -16.13 13.62 -32.35
C GLY A 343 -17.22 12.84 -33.07
N ARG A 344 -18.48 13.08 -32.68
CA ARG A 344 -19.62 12.66 -33.47
C ARG A 344 -19.55 13.41 -34.80
N ASN A 345 -19.35 12.67 -35.89
CA ASN A 345 -19.47 13.17 -37.25
C ASN A 345 -20.78 13.94 -37.38
N ALA A 346 -20.66 15.23 -37.71
CA ALA A 346 -21.79 16.06 -38.09
C ALA A 346 -22.38 15.50 -39.40
N SER A 347 -23.68 15.23 -39.33
CA SER A 347 -24.58 14.89 -40.41
C SER A 347 -24.43 15.84 -41.61
N HIS A 348 -24.10 15.29 -42.79
CA HIS A 348 -24.36 15.96 -44.06
C HIS A 348 -25.86 15.90 -44.39
N PRO A 349 -26.50 17.02 -44.77
CA PRO A 349 -27.88 17.01 -45.24
C PRO A 349 -27.92 16.59 -46.72
N THR A 350 -28.63 15.52 -47.00
CA THR A 350 -29.08 15.15 -48.35
C THR A 350 -30.31 15.99 -48.72
N THR A 351 -30.18 16.86 -49.72
CA THR A 351 -31.32 17.42 -50.46
C THR A 351 -31.12 17.15 -51.95
N HIS A 352 -32.09 16.46 -52.54
CA HIS A 352 -32.25 16.19 -53.97
C HIS A 352 -32.71 17.42 -54.75
N SER A 353 -32.21 17.54 -56.00
CA SER A 353 -32.83 18.06 -57.25
C SER A 353 -31.69 18.60 -58.12
N SER A 354 -31.55 18.43 -59.44
CA SER A 354 -32.41 17.97 -60.53
C SER A 354 -31.60 18.09 -61.83
N GLY A 355 -31.87 17.22 -62.82
CA GLY A 355 -31.93 17.64 -64.23
C GLY A 355 -30.74 17.38 -65.16
N ALA A 356 -31.09 16.77 -66.29
CA ALA A 356 -30.34 16.48 -67.53
C ALA A 356 -29.43 15.23 -67.52
#